data_AF-W0N368-F1
#
_entry.id   AF-W0N368-F1
#
_cell.length_a   1.000
_cell.length_b   1.000
_cell.length_c   1.000
_cell.angle_alpha   90.00
_cell.angle_beta   90.00
_cell.angle_gamma   90.00
#
_symmetry.space_group_name_H-M   'P 1'
#
loop_
_entity.id
_entity.type
_entity.pdbx_description
1 polymer ?
#
loop_
_entity_poly.entity_id
_entity_poly.type
_entity_poly.pdbx_seq_one_letter_code
_entity_poly.pdbx_strand_id
1 'polypeptide(L)' 'MSAVHLYTREKMTDNLSIYPRLGYVQVALRTEHGFKRVYFEKKSLGS' A
#
# COMPACT_ATOMS: atom_id res chain seq x y z
N MET A 1 -12.54 -7.00 12.31
CA MET A 1 -11.52 -5.98 12.03
C MET A 1 -11.59 -5.66 10.55
N SER A 2 -11.80 -4.40 10.16
CA SER A 2 -11.73 -4.00 8.75
C SER A 2 -10.31 -3.55 8.41
N ALA A 3 -9.95 -3.54 7.13
CA ALA A 3 -8.66 -3.06 6.66
C ALA A 3 -8.87 -2.08 5.51
N VAL A 4 -8.04 -1.03 5.49
CA VAL A 4 -7.94 -0.13 4.34
C VAL A 4 -6.85 -0.68 3.43
N HIS A 5 -7.22 -0.94 2.19
CA HIS A 5 -6.29 -1.37 1.14
C HIS A 5 -6.00 -0.20 0.22
N LEU A 6 -4.74 -0.03 -0.14
CA LEU A 6 -4.31 0.93 -1.16
C LEU A 6 -3.25 0.31 -2.05
N TYR A 7 -3.03 0.91 -3.21
CA TYR A 7 -1.89 0.59 -4.05
C TYR A 7 -1.28 1.86 -4.64
N THR A 8 0.01 1.78 -4.96
CA THR A 8 0.73 2.84 -5.68
C THR A 8 1.65 2.22 -6.73
N ARG A 9 2.07 3.00 -7.73
CA ARG A 9 3.07 2.54 -8.70
C ARG A 9 4.45 2.52 -8.03
N GLU A 10 5.34 1.63 -8.47
CA GLU A 10 6.74 1.55 -8.00
C GLU A 10 7.48 2.89 -8.16
N LYS A 11 7.14 3.69 -9.18
CA LYS A 11 7.78 5.00 -9.44
C LYS A 11 7.32 6.14 -8.50
N MET A 12 6.32 5.92 -7.65
CA MET A 12 5.81 6.94 -6.72
C MET A 12 6.55 6.83 -5.38
N THR A 13 7.82 7.26 -5.37
CA THR A 13 8.75 7.09 -4.23
C THR A 13 8.25 7.73 -2.93
N ASP A 14 7.52 8.85 -3.02
CA ASP A 14 6.96 9.54 -1.85
C ASP A 14 5.87 8.70 -1.18
N ASN A 15 4.95 8.15 -1.97
CA ASN A 15 3.92 7.23 -1.48
C ASN A 15 4.56 6.02 -0.78
N LEU A 16 5.58 5.41 -1.39
CA LEU A 16 6.30 4.27 -0.83
C LEU A 16 6.97 4.60 0.51
N SER A 17 7.43 5.83 0.68
CA SER A 17 8.10 6.30 1.90
C SER A 17 7.13 6.74 3.00
N ILE A 18 5.95 7.27 2.61
CA ILE A 18 4.95 7.82 3.53
C ILE A 18 4.06 6.73 4.11
N TYR A 19 3.59 5.77 3.30
CA TYR A 19 2.59 4.79 3.76
C TYR A 19 3.04 3.96 4.97
N PRO A 20 4.29 3.46 5.07
CA PRO A 20 4.78 2.81 6.27
C PRO A 20 4.67 3.66 7.54
N ARG A 21 4.94 4.97 7.41
CA ARG A 21 4.85 5.93 8.54
C ARG A 21 3.41 6.16 8.99
N LEU A 22 2.44 5.97 8.09
CA LEU A 22 1.02 6.06 8.38
C LEU A 22 0.42 4.76 8.93
N GLY A 23 1.24 3.72 9.14
CA GLY A 23 0.82 2.42 9.66
C GLY A 23 0.30 1.46 8.60
N TYR A 24 0.57 1.72 7.33
CA TYR A 24 0.32 0.77 6.27
C TYR A 24 1.49 -0.20 6.11
N VAL A 25 1.22 -1.46 5.83
CA VAL A 25 2.22 -2.50 5.59
C VAL A 25 2.12 -2.95 4.14
N GLN A 26 3.26 -3.09 3.45
CA GLN A 26 3.29 -3.67 2.11
C GLN A 26 2.89 -5.15 2.17
N VAL A 27 1.91 -5.56 1.36
CA VAL A 27 1.39 -6.93 1.34
C VAL A 27 1.58 -7.64 0.01
N ALA A 28 1.75 -6.89 -1.08
CA ALA A 28 2.04 -7.48 -2.39
C ALA A 28 2.79 -6.52 -3.31
N LEU A 29 3.52 -7.11 -4.26
CA LEU A 29 4.06 -6.45 -5.44
C LEU A 29 3.57 -7.23 -6.65
N ARG A 30 2.89 -6.55 -7.60
CA ARG A 30 2.33 -7.20 -8.79
C ARG A 30 2.64 -6.38 -10.03
N THR A 31 2.70 -7.06 -11.18
CA THR A 31 2.78 -6.41 -12.49
C THR A 31 1.41 -6.46 -13.14
N GLU A 32 0.84 -5.30 -13.45
CA GLU A 32 -0.49 -5.15 -14.04
C GLU A 32 -0.43 -4.17 -15.20
N HIS A 33 -0.88 -4.60 -16.38
CA HIS A 33 -0.84 -3.80 -17.61
C HIS A 33 0.55 -3.20 -17.90
N GLY A 34 1.62 -3.96 -17.60
CA GLY A 34 3.00 -3.52 -17.79
C GLY A 34 3.56 -2.60 -16.69
N PHE A 35 2.78 -2.32 -15.63
CA PHE A 35 3.22 -1.48 -14.52
C PHE A 35 3.35 -2.29 -13.23
N LYS A 36 4.44 -2.05 -12.49
CA LYS A 36 4.58 -2.57 -11.13
C LYS A 36 3.75 -1.75 -10.15
N ARG A 37 2.89 -2.43 -9.41
CA ARG A 37 2.05 -1.91 -8.34
C ARG A 37 2.47 -2.50 -7.00
N VAL A 38 2.64 -1.63 -6.02
CA VAL A 38 2.91 -1.98 -4.62
C VAL A 38 1.61 -1.81 -3.85
N TYR A 39 1.16 -2.89 -3.23
CA TYR A 39 -0.08 -2.96 -2.46
C TYR A 39 0.23 -2.85 -0.98
N PHE A 40 -0.60 -2.09 -0.27
CA PHE A 40 -0.48 -1.88 1.16
C PHE A 40 -1.81 -2.08 1.90
N GLU A 41 -1.72 -2.42 3.18
CA GLU A 41 -2.84 -2.61 4.09
C GLU A 41 -2.63 -1.89 5.41
N LYS A 42 -3.69 -1.27 5.94
CA LYS A 42 -3.74 -0.74 7.30
C LYS A 42 -4.96 -1.30 8.00
N LYS A 43 -4.75 -2.00 9.12
CA LYS A 43 -5.85 -2.48 9.97
C LYS A 43 -6.55 -1.29 10.61
N SER A 44 -7.88 -1.26 10.53
CA SER A 44 -8.68 -0.35 11.36
C SER A 44 -8.80 -0.98 12.75
N LEU A 45 -8.53 -0.19 13.77
CA LEU A 45 -9.03 -0.48 15.10
C LEU A 45 -10.48 -0.03 15.07
N GLY A 46 -11.41 -0.98 15.20
CA GLY A 46 -12.83 -0.65 15.28
C GLY A 46 -13.05 0.28 16.48
N SER A 47 -13.63 1.45 16.21
CA SER A 47 -14.19 2.36 17.20
C SER A 47 -15.45 1.76 17.83
#